data_AF-A0A0Q8D2U8-F1
#
_entry.id   AF-A0A0Q8D2U8-F1
#
_cell.length_a   1.000
_cell.length_b   1.000
_cell.length_c   1.000
_cell.angle_alpha   90.00
_cell.angle_beta   90.00
_cell.angle_gamma   90.00
#
_symmetry.space_group_name_H-M   'P 1'
#
loop_
_entity.id
_entity.type
_entity.pdbx_description
1 polymer ?
#
loop_
_entity_poly.entity_id
_entity_poly.type
_entity_poly.pdbx_seq_one_letter_code
_entity_poly.pdbx_strand_id
1 'polypeptide(L)'
;MHISLLAPQAELRVRPRFYEPEVHSMLAPLGPLFDAVGVAFVQGAAGDVAYTATDERGHFAATSCQHAIALGRYAGNNVAADLIGVAPMAYSQPKYVTCLDLGAWGAVYTEGWDRQLKLVRQEAKALKQQINSVWIYPPTADRAVALAAADPLIPVA
;
A
#
# COMPACT_ATOMS: atom_id res chain seq x y z
N MET A 1 22.34 -11.33 4.68
CA MET A 1 21.20 -10.49 4.26
C MET A 1 20.05 -11.45 3.97
N HIS A 2 18.88 -11.23 4.57
CA HIS A 2 17.69 -12.05 4.31
C HIS A 2 16.74 -11.23 3.42
N ILE A 3 16.15 -11.86 2.42
CA ILE A 3 15.22 -11.22 1.48
C ILE A 3 13.93 -12.03 1.48
N SER A 4 12.81 -11.36 1.66
CA SER A 4 11.49 -11.95 1.59
C SER A 4 10.67 -11.26 0.51
N LEU A 5 9.85 -12.03 -0.20
CA LEU A 5 8.90 -11.55 -1.19
C LEU A 5 7.49 -11.80 -0.69
N LEU A 6 6.72 -10.72 -0.53
CA LEU A 6 5.30 -10.78 -0.20
C LEU A 6 4.46 -10.68 -1.47
N ALA A 7 3.64 -11.69 -1.74
CA ALA A 7 2.64 -11.66 -2.81
C ALA A 7 1.50 -12.65 -2.56
N PRO A 8 0.32 -12.49 -3.20
CA PRO A 8 -0.80 -13.40 -2.98
C PRO A 8 -0.51 -14.83 -3.43
N GLN A 9 0.38 -14.99 -4.41
CA GLN A 9 0.77 -16.27 -5.03
C GLN A 9 2.24 -16.20 -5.46
N ALA A 10 2.94 -17.33 -5.44
CA ALA A 10 4.33 -17.47 -5.86
C ALA A 10 4.44 -17.74 -7.38
N GLU A 11 3.78 -16.91 -8.19
CA GLU A 11 3.59 -17.16 -9.62
C GLU A 11 3.73 -15.87 -10.42
N LEU A 12 4.35 -15.96 -11.61
CA LEU A 12 4.32 -14.89 -12.60
C LEU A 12 3.20 -15.17 -13.60
N ARG A 13 2.17 -14.31 -13.61
CA ARG A 13 1.11 -14.38 -14.62
C ARG A 13 1.48 -13.58 -15.85
N VAL A 14 1.44 -14.22 -17.01
CA VAL A 14 1.63 -13.53 -18.29
C VAL A 14 0.38 -12.71 -18.58
N ARG A 15 0.53 -11.43 -18.95
CA ARG A 15 -0.62 -10.60 -19.34
C ARG A 15 -1.15 -11.12 -20.69
N PRO A 16 -2.34 -11.77 -20.71
CA PRO A 16 -2.85 -12.34 -21.94
C PRO A 16 -3.39 -11.24 -22.86
N ARG A 17 -3.42 -11.53 -24.14
CA ARG A 17 -4.20 -10.77 -25.13
C ARG A 17 -5.65 -11.25 -25.09
N PHE A 18 -6.60 -10.37 -25.43
CA PHE A 18 -8.03 -10.65 -25.30
C PHE A 18 -8.54 -11.87 -26.09
N TYR A 19 -7.80 -12.34 -27.10
CA TYR A 19 -8.19 -13.47 -27.93
C TYR A 19 -7.56 -14.81 -27.50
N GLU A 20 -6.67 -14.80 -26.50
CA GLU A 20 -6.01 -16.02 -26.07
C GLU A 20 -6.96 -16.88 -25.22
N PRO A 21 -7.13 -18.18 -25.54
CA PRO A 21 -7.92 -19.08 -24.71
C PRO A 21 -7.14 -19.50 -23.45
N GLU A 22 -7.84 -20.06 -22.46
CA GLU A 22 -7.23 -20.68 -21.27
C GLU A 22 -6.26 -19.78 -20.47
N VAL A 23 -6.51 -18.46 -20.44
CA VAL A 23 -5.64 -17.46 -19.81
C VAL A 23 -5.32 -17.73 -18.33
N HIS A 24 -6.18 -18.47 -17.62
CA HIS A 24 -5.97 -18.86 -16.23
C HIS A 24 -4.79 -19.83 -16.05
N SER A 25 -4.35 -20.50 -17.11
CA SER A 25 -3.19 -21.40 -17.13
C SER A 25 -1.88 -20.69 -17.51
N MET A 26 -1.93 -19.42 -17.92
CA MET A 26 -0.77 -18.65 -18.39
C MET A 26 0.06 -18.11 -17.23
N LEU A 27 0.65 -19.01 -16.46
CA LEU A 27 1.46 -18.73 -15.29
C LEU A 27 2.77 -19.52 -15.30
N ALA A 28 3.82 -18.92 -14.73
CA ALA A 28 5.07 -19.60 -14.43
C ALA A 28 5.25 -19.67 -12.91
N PRO A 29 5.44 -20.86 -12.32
CA PRO A 29 5.71 -20.97 -10.89
C PRO A 29 7.08 -20.36 -10.56
N LEU A 30 7.13 -19.52 -9.53
CA LEU A 30 8.35 -18.84 -9.10
C LEU A 30 9.02 -19.50 -7.89
N GLY A 31 8.35 -20.42 -7.21
CA GLY A 31 8.88 -21.13 -6.03
C GLY A 31 10.31 -21.69 -6.24
N PRO A 32 10.56 -22.51 -7.27
CA PRO A 32 11.91 -23.04 -7.53
C PRO A 32 12.97 -21.95 -7.77
N LEU A 33 12.58 -20.81 -8.33
CA LEU A 33 13.48 -19.67 -8.52
C LEU A 33 13.80 -19.01 -7.19
N PHE A 34 12.80 -18.80 -6.33
CA PHE A 34 12.98 -18.25 -4.99
C PHE A 34 13.91 -19.12 -4.14
N ASP A 35 13.72 -20.45 -4.18
CA ASP A 35 14.59 -21.41 -3.49
C ASP A 35 16.04 -21.32 -3.97
N ALA A 36 16.24 -21.26 -5.29
CA ALA A 36 17.57 -21.18 -5.89
C ALA A 36 18.36 -19.90 -5.51
N VAL A 37 17.65 -18.79 -5.22
CA VAL A 37 18.28 -17.52 -4.83
C VAL A 37 18.17 -17.21 -3.33
N GLY A 38 17.56 -18.08 -2.54
CA GLY A 38 17.37 -17.90 -1.10
C GLY A 38 16.39 -16.77 -0.73
N VAL A 39 15.36 -16.54 -1.55
CA VAL A 39 14.27 -15.59 -1.25
C VAL A 39 13.15 -16.33 -0.52
N ALA A 40 12.75 -15.83 0.66
CA ALA A 40 11.62 -16.38 1.39
C ALA A 40 10.30 -15.85 0.80
N PHE A 41 9.43 -16.73 0.32
CA PHE A 41 8.08 -16.35 -0.10
C PHE A 41 7.16 -16.25 1.11
N VAL A 42 6.42 -15.15 1.22
CA VAL A 42 5.37 -14.95 2.21
C VAL A 42 4.06 -14.65 1.48
N GLN A 43 3.06 -15.49 1.71
CA GLN A 43 1.75 -15.27 1.12
C GLN A 43 1.07 -14.08 1.79
N GLY A 44 0.75 -13.04 1.03
CA GLY A 44 0.13 -11.83 1.57
C GLY A 44 -0.18 -10.79 0.50
N ALA A 45 -0.88 -9.72 0.90
CA ALA A 45 -1.23 -8.62 0.02
C ALA A 45 -0.98 -7.28 0.72
N ALA A 46 -0.54 -6.29 -0.06
CA ALA A 46 -0.39 -4.90 0.36
C ALA A 46 -0.73 -3.98 -0.83
N GLY A 47 -0.88 -2.69 -0.58
CA GLY A 47 -1.20 -1.75 -1.66
C GLY A 47 -2.56 -2.03 -2.28
N ASP A 48 -2.67 -1.75 -3.58
CA ASP A 48 -3.95 -1.81 -4.32
C ASP A 48 -4.52 -3.22 -4.50
N VAL A 49 -3.72 -4.26 -4.28
CA VAL A 49 -4.18 -5.66 -4.35
C VAL A 49 -4.75 -6.18 -3.03
N ALA A 50 -4.64 -5.41 -1.94
CA ALA A 50 -5.16 -5.80 -0.64
C ALA A 50 -6.63 -5.40 -0.49
N TYR A 51 -7.46 -6.37 -0.07
CA TYR A 51 -8.82 -6.13 0.40
C TYR A 51 -8.87 -6.39 1.90
N THR A 52 -8.79 -5.33 2.70
CA THR A 52 -8.74 -5.43 4.16
C THR A 52 -9.59 -4.35 4.81
N ALA A 53 -10.20 -4.69 5.94
CA ALA A 53 -11.00 -3.75 6.72
C ALA A 53 -10.09 -2.69 7.34
N THR A 54 -10.48 -1.42 7.26
CA THR A 54 -9.74 -0.31 7.88
C THR A 54 -10.18 -0.07 9.33
N ASP A 55 -11.40 -0.52 9.65
CA ASP A 55 -12.05 -0.40 10.95
C ASP A 55 -13.13 -1.48 11.11
N GLU A 56 -13.82 -1.47 12.26
CA GLU A 56 -14.92 -2.39 12.57
C GLU A 56 -16.28 -1.93 12.01
N ARG A 57 -16.32 -0.84 11.24
CA ARG A 57 -17.56 -0.22 10.72
C ARG A 57 -17.89 -0.67 9.30
N GLY A 58 -17.16 -1.64 8.77
CA GLY A 58 -17.36 -2.18 7.42
C GLY A 58 -16.67 -1.38 6.32
N HIS A 59 -15.75 -0.48 6.67
CA HIS A 59 -14.93 0.20 5.67
C HIS A 59 -13.72 -0.65 5.26
N PHE A 60 -13.40 -0.63 3.97
CA PHE A 60 -12.30 -1.39 3.39
C PHE A 60 -11.30 -0.46 2.70
N ALA A 61 -10.04 -0.86 2.71
CA ALA A 61 -8.97 -0.11 2.07
C ALA A 61 -9.31 0.17 0.60
N ALA A 62 -9.24 1.45 0.22
CA ALA A 62 -9.45 1.91 -1.15
C ALA A 62 -8.12 1.93 -1.92
N THR A 63 -8.16 1.68 -3.22
CA THR A 63 -7.02 1.78 -4.15
C THR A 63 -6.50 3.22 -4.18
N SER A 64 -5.50 3.51 -3.35
CA SER A 64 -5.04 4.86 -3.07
C SER A 64 -3.68 4.85 -2.39
N CYS A 65 -2.86 5.87 -2.64
CA CYS A 65 -1.57 6.03 -1.97
C CYS A 65 -1.71 6.10 -0.44
N GLN A 66 -2.80 6.69 0.06
CA GLN A 66 -3.06 6.80 1.50
C GLN A 66 -3.09 5.43 2.17
N HIS A 67 -3.90 4.50 1.64
CA HIS A 67 -3.96 3.14 2.15
C HIS A 67 -2.70 2.33 1.77
N ALA A 68 -2.20 2.48 0.54
CA ALA A 68 -1.07 1.67 0.07
C ALA A 68 0.20 1.86 0.90
N ILE A 69 0.50 3.10 1.30
CA ILE A 69 1.66 3.42 2.15
C ILE A 69 1.51 2.78 3.53
N ALA A 70 0.35 2.94 4.17
CA ALA A 70 0.10 2.34 5.48
C ALA A 70 0.13 0.81 5.40
N LEU A 71 -0.60 0.21 4.44
CA LEU A 71 -0.59 -1.23 4.19
C LEU A 71 0.82 -1.77 4.00
N GLY A 72 1.70 -1.05 3.29
CA GLY A 72 3.10 -1.44 3.14
C GLY A 72 3.85 -1.53 4.48
N ARG A 73 3.63 -0.57 5.39
CA ARG A 73 4.21 -0.57 6.75
C ARG A 73 3.72 -1.76 7.57
N TYR A 74 2.40 -1.98 7.60
CA TYR A 74 1.81 -3.11 8.34
C TYR A 74 2.21 -4.46 7.76
N ALA A 75 2.17 -4.62 6.43
CA ALA A 75 2.56 -5.87 5.78
C ALA A 75 4.06 -6.17 6.00
N GLY A 76 4.94 -5.18 5.84
CA GLY A 76 6.36 -5.34 6.10
C GLY A 76 6.66 -5.68 7.57
N ASN A 77 5.98 -5.03 8.52
CA ASN A 77 6.08 -5.35 9.94
C ASN A 77 5.64 -6.79 10.22
N ASN A 78 4.51 -7.23 9.65
CA ASN A 78 3.97 -8.56 9.88
C ASN A 78 4.80 -9.67 9.23
N VAL A 79 5.40 -9.42 8.06
CA VAL A 79 6.41 -10.32 7.48
C VAL A 79 7.60 -10.46 8.43
N ALA A 80 8.11 -9.36 8.96
CA ALA A 80 9.21 -9.40 9.92
C ALA A 80 8.83 -10.13 11.22
N ALA A 81 7.61 -9.91 11.71
CA ALA A 81 7.06 -10.55 12.90
C ALA A 81 6.97 -12.07 12.74
N ASP A 82 6.46 -12.54 11.60
CA ASP A 82 6.37 -13.96 11.25
C ASP A 82 7.77 -14.62 11.22
N LEU A 83 8.74 -13.97 10.59
CA LEU A 83 10.12 -14.47 10.49
C LEU A 83 10.82 -14.65 11.85
N ILE A 84 10.45 -13.85 12.86
CA ILE A 84 11.03 -13.93 14.21
C ILE A 84 10.10 -14.59 15.23
N GLY A 85 8.94 -15.10 14.80
CA GLY A 85 7.98 -15.83 15.63
C GLY A 85 7.27 -14.97 16.68
N VAL A 86 7.01 -13.68 16.40
CA VAL A 86 6.21 -12.80 17.27
C VAL A 86 4.86 -12.49 16.67
N ALA A 87 3.91 -12.06 17.51
CA ALA A 87 2.56 -11.78 17.07
C ALA A 87 2.52 -10.63 16.03
N PRO A 88 1.79 -10.79 14.92
CA PRO A 88 1.61 -9.73 13.94
C PRO A 88 0.68 -8.63 14.46
N MET A 89 0.77 -7.43 13.87
CA MET A 89 -0.09 -6.30 14.15
C MET A 89 -1.32 -6.30 13.24
N ALA A 90 -2.51 -6.13 13.83
CA ALA A 90 -3.73 -5.93 13.08
C ALA A 90 -3.71 -4.56 12.38
N TYR A 91 -4.05 -4.54 11.08
CA TYR A 91 -4.18 -3.31 10.32
C TYR A 91 -5.38 -2.50 10.81
N SER A 92 -5.18 -1.19 11.02
CA SER A 92 -6.26 -0.25 11.30
C SER A 92 -5.90 1.12 10.71
N GLN A 93 -6.83 1.69 9.95
CA GLN A 93 -6.68 3.03 9.40
C GLN A 93 -8.06 3.70 9.23
N PRO A 94 -8.76 4.06 10.33
CA PRO A 94 -10.12 4.61 10.23
C PRO A 94 -10.17 5.95 9.48
N LYS A 95 -9.07 6.70 9.48
CA LYS A 95 -8.97 7.99 8.81
C LYS A 95 -8.86 7.81 7.29
N TYR A 96 -9.81 8.41 6.59
CA TYR A 96 -9.87 8.48 5.14
C TYR A 96 -9.98 9.94 4.69
N VAL A 97 -9.16 10.31 3.71
CA VAL A 97 -9.20 11.65 3.11
C VAL A 97 -9.16 11.54 1.59
N THR A 98 -9.63 12.57 0.90
CA THR A 98 -9.50 12.65 -0.57
C THR A 98 -9.16 14.07 -0.95
N CYS A 99 -8.21 14.22 -1.86
CA CYS A 99 -7.86 15.51 -2.42
C CYS A 99 -7.85 15.43 -3.95
N LEU A 100 -8.78 16.15 -4.57
CA LEU A 100 -8.99 16.18 -6.02
C LEU A 100 -8.51 17.51 -6.59
N ASP A 101 -7.45 17.49 -7.39
CA ASP A 101 -6.98 18.66 -8.14
C ASP A 101 -7.90 18.90 -9.36
N LEU A 102 -8.33 20.15 -9.52
CA LEU A 102 -9.24 20.63 -10.57
C LEU A 102 -8.53 21.63 -11.52
N GLY A 103 -7.21 21.54 -11.63
CA GLY A 103 -6.40 22.36 -12.53
C GLY A 103 -6.30 23.81 -12.05
N ALA A 104 -6.48 24.77 -12.97
CA ALA A 104 -6.38 26.20 -12.66
C ALA A 104 -7.43 26.69 -11.64
N TRP A 105 -8.53 25.95 -11.50
CA TRP A 105 -9.61 26.27 -10.55
C TRP A 105 -9.18 26.11 -9.08
N GLY A 106 -8.20 25.24 -8.82
CA GLY A 106 -7.76 24.85 -7.48
C GLY A 106 -7.95 23.35 -7.25
N ALA A 107 -8.26 22.96 -6.01
CA ALA A 107 -8.58 21.58 -5.65
C ALA A 107 -9.75 21.53 -4.66
N VAL A 108 -10.18 20.32 -4.32
CA VAL A 108 -11.14 20.03 -3.25
C VAL A 108 -10.53 19.01 -2.32
N TYR A 109 -10.55 19.27 -1.01
CA TYR A 109 -10.11 18.34 0.02
C TYR A 109 -11.29 17.96 0.93
N THR A 110 -11.45 16.66 1.13
CA THR A 110 -12.52 16.08 1.95
C THR A 110 -11.98 15.10 2.97
N GLU A 111 -12.66 14.98 4.10
CA GLU A 111 -12.36 14.00 5.14
C GLU A 111 -13.56 13.11 5.42
N GLY A 112 -13.29 11.90 5.92
CA GLY A 112 -14.31 10.93 6.27
C GLY A 112 -14.83 10.15 5.07
N TRP A 113 -15.48 9.02 5.38
CA TRP A 113 -16.11 8.14 4.39
C TRP A 113 -17.34 8.77 3.73
N ASP A 114 -17.96 9.74 4.40
CA ASP A 114 -19.02 10.62 3.90
C ASP A 114 -18.49 11.84 3.11
N ARG A 115 -17.17 11.99 2.98
CA ARG A 115 -16.49 13.02 2.17
C ARG A 115 -16.88 14.46 2.53
N GLN A 116 -16.79 14.79 3.81
CA GLN A 116 -17.05 16.15 4.29
C GLN A 116 -16.06 17.14 3.69
N LEU A 117 -16.58 18.17 3.03
CA LEU A 117 -15.76 19.23 2.45
C LEU A 117 -15.03 20.02 3.54
N LYS A 118 -13.70 20.11 3.44
CA LYS A 118 -12.86 20.84 4.40
C LYS A 118 -12.13 22.02 3.78
N LEU A 119 -11.53 21.84 2.60
CA LEU A 119 -10.81 22.91 1.89
C LEU A 119 -11.21 22.93 0.41
N VAL A 120 -11.13 24.12 -0.20
CA VAL A 120 -11.40 24.33 -1.63
C VAL A 120 -10.35 25.25 -2.25
N ARG A 121 -10.37 25.34 -3.58
CA ARG A 121 -9.60 26.33 -4.36
C ARG A 121 -8.10 26.18 -4.09
N GLN A 122 -7.39 27.30 -3.91
CA GLN A 122 -5.94 27.31 -3.83
C GLN A 122 -5.41 26.74 -2.53
N GLU A 123 -6.17 26.80 -1.45
CA GLU A 123 -5.77 26.21 -0.17
C GLU A 123 -5.71 24.68 -0.26
N ALA A 124 -6.77 24.06 -0.80
CA ALA A 124 -6.75 22.63 -1.09
C ALA A 124 -5.66 22.25 -2.09
N LYS A 125 -5.39 23.12 -3.09
CA LYS A 125 -4.35 22.87 -4.09
C LYS A 125 -2.95 22.92 -3.49
N ALA A 126 -2.68 23.86 -2.60
CA ALA A 126 -1.43 23.93 -1.86
C ALA A 126 -1.23 22.68 -1.01
N LEU A 127 -2.26 22.20 -0.31
CA LEU A 127 -2.21 20.94 0.42
C LEU A 127 -1.93 19.76 -0.52
N LYS A 128 -2.61 19.68 -1.67
CA LYS A 128 -2.36 18.62 -2.66
C LYS A 128 -0.92 18.62 -3.16
N GLN A 129 -0.34 19.80 -3.40
CA GLN A 129 1.04 19.94 -3.81
C GLN A 129 2.00 19.44 -2.72
N GLN A 130 1.75 19.73 -1.45
CA GLN A 130 2.53 19.19 -0.33
C GLN A 130 2.42 17.66 -0.26
N ILE A 131 1.21 17.11 -0.34
CA ILE A 131 0.98 15.67 -0.35
C ILE A 131 1.79 15.02 -1.47
N ASN A 132 1.68 15.56 -2.69
CA ASN A 132 2.27 15.01 -3.91
C ASN A 132 3.75 15.33 -4.11
N SER A 133 4.42 16.07 -3.23
CA SER A 133 5.85 16.37 -3.38
C SER A 133 6.67 16.05 -2.15
N VAL A 134 6.01 15.88 -0.99
CA VAL A 134 6.68 15.65 0.29
C VAL A 134 6.10 14.43 0.99
N TRP A 135 4.80 14.40 1.28
CA TRP A 135 4.26 13.43 2.24
C TRP A 135 4.23 11.99 1.73
N ILE A 136 3.96 11.80 0.45
CA ILE A 136 3.88 10.46 -0.15
C ILE A 136 5.20 10.02 -0.80
N TYR A 137 6.21 10.89 -0.82
CA TYR A 137 7.51 10.53 -1.37
C TYR A 137 8.26 9.62 -0.38
N PRO A 138 8.98 8.61 -0.89
CA PRO A 138 9.79 7.76 -0.04
C PRO A 138 10.84 8.60 0.70
N PRO A 139 11.24 8.18 1.91
CA PRO A 139 12.33 8.83 2.63
C PRO A 139 13.63 8.78 1.82
N THR A 140 14.62 9.56 2.25
CA THR A 140 15.98 9.43 1.72
C THR A 140 16.47 7.98 1.82
N ALA A 141 17.34 7.57 0.89
CA ALA A 141 17.93 6.23 0.86
C ALA A 141 19.00 6.03 1.95
N ASP A 142 18.66 6.40 3.18
CA ASP A 142 19.40 6.12 4.39
C ASP A 142 18.69 5.02 5.17
N ARG A 143 19.45 4.04 5.66
CA ARG A 143 18.89 2.85 6.32
C ARG A 143 18.11 3.20 7.58
N ALA A 144 18.64 4.10 8.42
CA ALA A 144 18.00 4.44 9.69
C ALA A 144 16.71 5.23 9.45
N VAL A 145 16.75 6.19 8.52
CA VAL A 145 15.56 6.97 8.13
C VAL A 145 14.49 6.08 7.50
N ALA A 146 14.87 5.18 6.59
CA ALA A 146 13.93 4.26 5.95
C ALA A 146 13.27 3.30 6.94
N LEU A 147 14.04 2.75 7.89
CA LEU A 147 13.50 1.88 8.94
C LEU A 147 12.54 2.64 9.88
N ALA A 148 12.88 3.87 10.27
CA ALA A 148 12.00 4.69 11.10
C ALA A 148 10.68 5.02 10.38
N ALA A 149 10.74 5.34 9.08
CA ALA A 149 9.56 5.63 8.26
C ALA A 149 8.66 4.41 7.98
N ALA A 150 9.15 3.20 8.27
CA ALA A 150 8.43 1.94 8.09
C ALA A 150 7.54 1.58 9.30
N ASP A 151 7.57 2.36 10.38
CA ASP A 151 6.74 2.11 11.58
C ASP A 151 5.23 2.15 11.24
N PRO A 152 4.48 1.04 11.45
CA PRO A 152 3.04 1.00 11.18
C PRO A 152 2.23 1.96 12.05
N LEU A 153 2.75 2.43 13.18
CA LEU A 153 2.06 3.35 14.08
C LEU A 153 2.16 4.82 13.67
N ILE A 154 2.93 5.15 12.62
CA ILE A 154 2.97 6.52 12.07
C ILE A 154 1.56 6.91 11.60
N PRO A 155 0.94 7.96 12.17
CA PRO A 155 -0.40 8.37 11.80
C PRO A 155 -0.50 8.73 10.33
N VAL A 156 -1.63 8.38 9.73
CA VAL A 156 -1.97 8.84 8.38
C VAL A 156 -2.37 10.31 8.44
N ALA A 157 -1.61 11.15 7.75
CA ALA A 157 -1.86 12.58 7.63
C ALA A 157 -3.12 12.88 6.80
#